data_AF-A0A7X8B3G5-F1
#
_entry.id   AF-A0A7X8B3G5-F1
#
_cell.length_a   1.000
_cell.length_b   1.000
_cell.length_c   1.000
_cell.angle_alpha   90.00
_cell.angle_beta   90.00
_cell.angle_gamma   90.00
#
_symmetry.space_group_name_H-M   'P 1'
#
loop_
_entity.id
_entity.type
_entity.pdbx_description
1 polymer ?
#
loop_
_entity_poly.entity_id
_entity_poly.type
_entity_poly.pdbx_seq_one_letter_code
_entity_poly.pdbx_strand_id
1 'polypeptide(L)'
;MGTQGNLIKIFEYALNQEYTGKGFFEFSLQRMGFGAAVSAFKKLIEEEEKHIAFITKILDNLKRGESLEPSTMKQITMEPTNFFDERAKSEFLEQCIQGSMVPDVTVFNTAWLIEKDISEYYSNAAMQVEGPAKNALLMLADWEKGHEKFFREFRDKISETYSRMPWGG
;
A
#
# COMPACT_ATOMS: atom_id res chain seq x y z
N MET A 1 -14.93 -20.57 -12.51
CA MET A 1 -15.27 -19.31 -13.21
C MET A 1 -16.14 -18.45 -12.30
N GLY A 2 -15.62 -17.32 -11.83
CA GLY A 2 -16.40 -16.35 -11.05
C GLY A 2 -17.40 -15.63 -11.95
N THR A 3 -18.63 -15.46 -11.49
CA THR A 3 -19.63 -14.64 -12.20
C THR A 3 -19.23 -13.17 -12.13
N GLN A 4 -19.73 -12.34 -13.06
CA GLN A 4 -19.49 -10.88 -13.05
C GLN A 4 -19.87 -10.24 -11.70
N GLY A 5 -20.97 -10.70 -11.08
CA GLY A 5 -21.36 -10.27 -9.74
C GLY A 5 -20.36 -10.65 -8.63
N ASN A 6 -19.62 -11.76 -8.79
CA ASN A 6 -18.54 -12.12 -7.88
C ASN A 6 -17.33 -11.19 -8.05
N LEU A 7 -16.97 -10.86 -9.30
CA LEU A 7 -15.89 -9.91 -9.58
C LEU A 7 -16.17 -8.53 -8.99
N ILE A 8 -17.40 -8.03 -9.12
CA ILE A 8 -17.80 -6.75 -8.53
C ILE A 8 -17.57 -6.76 -7.02
N LYS A 9 -18.01 -7.81 -6.32
CA LYS A 9 -17.81 -7.91 -4.86
C LYS A 9 -16.33 -7.95 -4.45
N ILE A 10 -15.49 -8.67 -5.20
CA ILE A 10 -14.05 -8.72 -4.97
C ILE A 10 -13.43 -7.32 -5.08
N PHE A 11 -13.77 -6.58 -6.14
CA PHE A 11 -13.21 -5.25 -6.34
C PHE A 11 -13.87 -4.18 -5.44
N GLU A 12 -15.12 -4.35 -4.99
CA GLU A 12 -15.73 -3.47 -3.98
C GLU A 12 -15.06 -3.63 -2.62
N TYR A 13 -14.75 -4.87 -2.24
CA TYR A 13 -13.98 -5.12 -1.02
C TYR A 13 -12.57 -4.55 -1.14
N ALA A 14 -11.89 -4.75 -2.28
CA ALA A 14 -10.60 -4.15 -2.58
C ALA A 14 -10.61 -2.62 -2.40
N LEU A 15 -11.58 -1.96 -3.03
CA LEU A 15 -11.73 -0.51 -2.94
C LEU A 15 -11.88 -0.02 -1.50
N ASN A 16 -12.64 -0.75 -0.68
CA ASN A 16 -12.78 -0.43 0.73
C ASN A 16 -11.48 -0.61 1.52
N GLN A 17 -10.64 -1.57 1.16
CA GLN A 17 -9.32 -1.74 1.77
C GLN A 17 -8.42 -0.54 1.47
N GLU A 18 -8.35 -0.08 0.23
CA GLU A 18 -7.52 1.10 -0.11
C GLU A 18 -8.00 2.36 0.61
N TYR A 19 -9.31 2.57 0.72
CA TYR A 19 -9.83 3.69 1.52
C TYR A 19 -9.45 3.56 3.00
N THR A 20 -9.43 2.33 3.54
CA THR A 20 -9.04 2.07 4.92
C THR A 20 -7.54 2.32 5.14
N GLY A 21 -6.68 1.81 4.25
CA GLY A 21 -5.24 2.04 4.25
C GLY A 21 -4.90 3.53 4.12
N LYS A 22 -5.46 4.20 3.11
CA LYS A 22 -5.35 5.65 2.94
C LYS A 22 -5.77 6.43 4.18
N GLY A 23 -6.93 6.10 4.76
CA GLY A 23 -7.45 6.78 5.94
C GLY A 23 -6.54 6.61 7.16
N PHE A 24 -5.93 5.43 7.32
CA PHE A 24 -4.91 5.22 8.35
C PHE A 24 -3.68 6.09 8.12
N PHE A 25 -3.20 6.20 6.88
CA PHE A 25 -2.04 7.05 6.55
C PHE A 25 -2.33 8.53 6.77
N GLU A 26 -3.50 9.03 6.34
CA GLU A 26 -3.93 10.40 6.58
C GLU A 26 -4.03 10.73 8.07
N PHE A 27 -4.64 9.84 8.85
CA PHE A 27 -4.75 9.99 10.30
C PHE A 27 -3.37 9.99 10.98
N SER A 28 -2.49 9.09 10.55
CA SER A 28 -1.13 9.01 11.07
C SER A 28 -0.34 10.27 10.74
N LEU A 29 -0.48 10.80 9.52
CA LEU A 29 0.17 12.02 9.06
C LEU A 29 -0.20 13.24 9.91
N GLN A 30 -1.47 13.36 10.33
CA GLN A 30 -1.93 14.45 11.22
C GLN A 30 -1.31 14.38 12.62
N ARG A 31 -0.93 13.19 13.07
CA ARG A 31 -0.40 12.95 14.42
C ARG A 31 1.13 12.95 14.48
N MET A 32 1.79 12.68 13.36
CA MET A 32 3.24 12.75 13.25
C MET A 32 3.70 14.22 13.28
N GLY A 33 4.73 14.51 14.08
CA GLY A 33 5.42 15.80 14.08
C GLY A 33 6.17 16.04 12.76
N PHE A 34 6.61 17.29 12.52
CA PHE A 34 7.36 17.66 11.32
C PHE A 34 8.66 16.82 11.15
N GLY A 35 8.86 16.17 9.99
CA GLY A 35 10.05 15.37 9.65
C GLY A 35 9.86 14.50 8.39
N ALA A 36 10.86 13.72 7.95
CA ALA A 36 10.77 12.91 6.72
C ALA A 36 9.66 11.84 6.71
N ALA A 37 9.16 11.40 7.86
CA ALA A 37 7.97 10.53 7.92
C ALA A 37 6.74 11.17 7.28
N VAL A 38 6.63 12.50 7.37
CA VAL A 38 5.55 13.27 6.73
C VAL A 38 5.61 13.12 5.21
N SER A 39 6.80 13.19 4.61
CA SER A 39 6.97 13.06 3.16
C SER A 39 6.67 11.64 2.68
N ALA A 40 7.13 10.62 3.43
CA ALA A 40 6.84 9.22 3.10
C ALA A 40 5.34 8.91 3.15
N PHE A 41 4.63 9.35 4.20
CA PHE A 41 3.19 9.13 4.31
C PHE A 41 2.38 9.92 3.29
N LYS A 42 2.75 11.16 2.98
CA LYS A 42 2.14 11.90 1.86
C LYS A 42 2.27 11.14 0.55
N LYS A 43 3.45 10.56 0.32
CA LYS A 43 3.70 9.79 -0.89
C LYS A 43 2.84 8.54 -0.98
N LEU A 44 2.72 7.80 0.12
CA LEU A 44 1.84 6.63 0.20
C LEU A 44 0.38 7.01 -0.02
N ILE A 45 -0.10 8.12 0.55
CA ILE A 45 -1.46 8.62 0.30
C ILE A 45 -1.70 8.87 -1.19
N GLU A 46 -0.71 9.43 -1.91
CA GLU A 46 -0.79 9.60 -3.37
C GLU A 46 -0.78 8.26 -4.13
N GLU A 47 -0.14 7.22 -3.60
CA GLU A 47 -0.17 5.86 -4.17
C GLU A 47 -1.54 5.21 -3.97
N GLU A 48 -2.09 5.28 -2.75
CA GLU A 48 -3.44 4.79 -2.46
C GLU A 48 -4.50 5.45 -3.33
N GLU A 49 -4.39 6.75 -3.59
CA GLU A 49 -5.30 7.45 -4.51
C GLU A 49 -5.28 6.88 -5.93
N LYS A 50 -4.11 6.41 -6.39
CA LYS A 50 -3.99 5.75 -7.70
C LYS A 50 -4.60 4.36 -7.66
N HIS A 51 -4.42 3.62 -6.57
CA HIS A 51 -5.02 2.30 -6.41
C HIS A 51 -6.55 2.40 -6.39
N ILE A 52 -7.10 3.35 -5.62
CA ILE A 52 -8.51 3.71 -5.58
C ILE A 52 -9.03 4.05 -6.98
N ALA A 53 -8.34 4.92 -7.72
CA ALA A 53 -8.73 5.30 -9.08
C ALA A 53 -8.72 4.09 -10.04
N PHE A 54 -7.68 3.26 -9.94
CA PHE A 54 -7.52 2.03 -10.71
C PHE A 54 -8.69 1.07 -10.48
N ILE A 55 -9.00 0.75 -9.23
CA ILE A 55 -10.08 -0.17 -8.84
C ILE A 55 -11.45 0.41 -9.19
N THR A 56 -11.66 1.71 -8.99
CA THR A 56 -12.92 2.39 -9.34
C THR A 56 -13.22 2.25 -10.82
N LYS A 57 -12.23 2.45 -11.70
CA LYS A 57 -12.40 2.29 -13.14
C LYS A 57 -12.74 0.84 -13.54
N ILE A 58 -12.14 -0.14 -12.88
CA ILE A 58 -12.50 -1.56 -13.06
C ILE A 58 -13.95 -1.81 -12.68
N LEU A 59 -14.38 -1.33 -11.51
CA LEU A 59 -15.75 -1.48 -11.01
C LEU A 59 -16.78 -0.84 -11.94
N ASP A 60 -16.49 0.36 -12.44
CA ASP A 60 -17.36 1.08 -13.36
C ASP A 60 -17.60 0.29 -14.65
N ASN A 61 -16.53 -0.29 -15.23
CA ASN A 61 -16.64 -1.13 -16.41
C ASN A 61 -17.47 -2.39 -16.13
N LEU A 62 -17.18 -3.08 -15.01
CA LEU A 62 -17.92 -4.28 -14.61
C LEU A 62 -19.42 -3.99 -14.38
N LYS A 63 -19.76 -2.84 -13.77
CA LYS A 63 -21.13 -2.41 -13.52
C LYS A 63 -21.88 -2.03 -14.81
N ARG A 64 -21.18 -1.56 -15.83
CA ARG A 64 -21.74 -1.32 -17.18
C ARG A 64 -21.88 -2.60 -18.02
N GLY A 65 -21.43 -3.74 -17.51
CA GLY A 65 -21.45 -5.00 -18.26
C GLY A 65 -20.29 -5.12 -19.26
N GLU A 66 -19.32 -4.20 -19.22
CA GLU A 66 -18.17 -4.19 -20.13
C GLU A 66 -17.15 -5.25 -19.71
N SER A 67 -16.53 -5.89 -20.71
CA SER A 67 -15.41 -6.79 -20.49
C SER A 67 -14.17 -6.01 -20.07
N LEU A 68 -13.38 -6.56 -19.15
CA LEU A 68 -12.08 -6.02 -18.77
C LEU A 68 -11.07 -6.32 -19.88
N GLU A 69 -11.22 -5.75 -21.07
CA GLU A 69 -10.32 -6.06 -22.18
C GLU A 69 -8.86 -5.65 -21.88
N PRO A 70 -7.86 -6.39 -22.38
CA PRO A 70 -6.44 -6.08 -22.17
C PRO A 70 -6.04 -4.67 -22.64
N SER A 71 -6.71 -4.14 -23.67
CA SER A 71 -6.54 -2.78 -24.18
C SER A 71 -7.01 -1.73 -23.16
N THR A 72 -8.14 -1.99 -22.49
CA THR A 72 -8.63 -1.19 -21.39
C THR A 72 -7.66 -1.26 -20.22
N MET A 73 -7.19 -2.45 -19.84
CA MET A 73 -6.19 -2.62 -18.78
C MET A 73 -4.87 -1.89 -19.06
N LYS A 74 -4.37 -1.90 -20.30
CA LYS A 74 -3.17 -1.14 -20.72
C LYS A 74 -3.29 0.38 -20.56
N GLN A 75 -4.51 0.92 -20.63
CA GLN A 75 -4.77 2.34 -20.37
C GLN A 75 -4.88 2.65 -18.87
N ILE A 76 -5.03 1.63 -18.02
CA ILE A 76 -5.20 1.77 -16.57
C ILE A 76 -3.89 1.40 -15.85
N THR A 77 -3.03 0.56 -16.44
CA THR A 77 -1.69 0.23 -15.93
C THR A 77 -0.86 1.49 -15.80
N MET A 78 -0.65 1.92 -14.55
CA MET A 78 0.38 2.87 -14.19
C MET A 78 1.70 2.12 -14.09
N GLU A 79 2.79 2.72 -14.58
CA GLU A 79 4.13 2.18 -14.34
C GLU A 79 4.33 2.04 -12.82
N PRO A 80 4.83 0.89 -12.33
CA PRO A 80 5.16 0.71 -10.93
C PRO A 80 6.14 1.80 -10.58
N THR A 81 5.67 2.76 -9.79
CA THR A 81 6.47 3.94 -9.60
C THR A 81 7.43 3.64 -8.47
N ASN A 82 8.71 3.49 -8.80
CA ASN A 82 9.76 3.20 -7.83
C ASN A 82 10.08 4.48 -7.03
N PHE A 83 9.11 4.96 -6.25
CA PHE A 83 9.17 6.28 -5.59
C PHE A 83 10.08 6.30 -4.37
N PHE A 84 10.29 5.15 -3.75
CA PHE A 84 11.29 4.96 -2.72
C PHE A 84 12.57 4.49 -3.39
N ASP A 85 13.27 5.40 -4.08
CA ASP A 85 14.65 5.12 -4.44
C ASP A 85 15.50 4.92 -3.16
N GLU A 86 16.64 4.24 -3.29
CA GLU A 86 17.48 3.90 -2.14
C GLU A 86 17.97 5.14 -1.36
N ARG A 87 18.02 6.31 -2.02
CA ARG A 87 18.39 7.56 -1.41
C ARG A 87 17.26 8.10 -0.53
N ALA A 88 16.04 8.18 -1.03
CA ALA A 88 14.86 8.62 -0.29
C ALA A 88 14.62 7.72 0.93
N LYS A 89 14.83 6.41 0.80
CA LYS A 89 14.77 5.46 1.94
C LYS A 89 15.83 5.75 2.99
N SER A 90 17.07 6.04 2.57
CA SER A 90 18.19 6.27 3.48
C SER A 90 18.06 7.60 4.23
N GLU A 91 17.72 8.68 3.53
CA GLU A 91 17.49 10.00 4.12
C GLU A 91 16.31 9.97 5.10
N PHE A 92 15.25 9.22 4.75
CA PHE A 92 14.10 9.00 5.62
C PHE A 92 14.47 8.28 6.92
N LEU A 93 15.26 7.21 6.82
CA LEU A 93 15.73 6.45 7.97
C LEU A 93 16.58 7.28 8.93
N GLU A 94 17.53 8.05 8.39
CA GLU A 94 18.42 8.87 9.20
C GLU A 94 17.63 9.89 10.05
N GLN A 95 16.62 10.53 9.45
CA GLN A 95 15.78 11.50 10.15
C GLN A 95 14.95 10.88 11.28
N CYS A 96 14.41 9.66 11.09
CA CYS A 96 13.66 8.98 12.15
C CYS A 96 14.54 8.56 13.33
N ILE A 97 15.81 8.21 13.09
CA ILE A 97 16.77 7.86 14.14
C ILE A 97 17.16 9.09 14.96
N GLN A 98 17.37 10.24 14.32
CA GLN A 98 17.76 11.49 14.99
C GLN A 98 16.62 12.13 15.80
N GLY A 99 15.35 11.85 15.46
CA GLY A 99 14.17 12.50 16.06
C GLY A 99 13.65 11.93 17.40
N SER A 100 14.25 10.86 17.96
CA SER A 100 13.77 10.20 19.20
C SER A 100 12.27 9.84 19.18
N MET A 101 11.82 9.20 18.10
CA MET A 101 10.40 8.91 17.86
C MET A 101 9.99 7.48 18.27
N VAL A 102 9.90 7.18 19.57
CA VAL A 102 9.29 5.92 20.06
C VAL A 102 7.83 5.75 19.61
N PRO A 103 7.00 6.82 19.49
CA PRO A 103 5.62 6.71 18.99
C PRO A 103 5.49 6.22 17.54
N ASP A 104 6.53 6.37 16.72
CA ASP A 104 6.49 6.08 15.29
C ASP A 104 6.53 4.58 15.00
N VAL A 105 7.20 3.78 15.84
CA VAL A 105 7.35 2.32 15.62
C VAL A 105 6.00 1.61 15.52
N THR A 106 5.05 1.98 16.37
CA THR A 106 3.70 1.40 16.35
C THR A 106 2.96 1.76 15.08
N VAL A 107 3.12 2.99 14.58
CA VAL A 107 2.51 3.43 13.31
C VAL A 107 3.09 2.64 12.14
N PHE A 108 4.42 2.52 12.05
CA PHE A 108 5.08 1.72 11.01
C PHE A 108 4.75 0.23 11.10
N ASN A 109 4.59 -0.31 12.31
CA ASN A 109 4.19 -1.71 12.49
C ASN A 109 2.74 -1.94 12.06
N THR A 110 1.82 -1.03 12.39
CA THR A 110 0.42 -1.12 11.95
C THR A 110 0.31 -0.95 10.43
N ALA A 111 1.06 0.00 9.84
CA ALA A 111 1.16 0.15 8.40
C ALA A 111 1.62 -1.16 7.74
N TRP A 112 2.72 -1.75 8.22
CA TRP A 112 3.21 -3.04 7.71
C TRP A 112 2.14 -4.14 7.73
N LEU A 113 1.38 -4.25 8.83
CA LEU A 113 0.32 -5.25 8.96
C LEU A 113 -0.82 -5.00 7.97
N ILE A 114 -1.23 -3.74 7.79
CA ILE A 114 -2.26 -3.35 6.81
C ILE A 114 -1.81 -3.75 5.41
N GLU A 115 -0.63 -3.28 4.97
CA GLU A 115 -0.11 -3.56 3.62
C GLU A 115 0.06 -5.06 3.34
N LYS A 116 0.51 -5.80 4.36
CA LYS A 116 0.62 -7.26 4.29
C LYS A 116 -0.75 -7.90 4.07
N ASP A 117 -1.74 -7.54 4.87
CA ASP A 117 -3.10 -8.10 4.80
C ASP A 117 -3.75 -7.78 3.45
N ILE A 118 -3.55 -6.57 2.91
CA ILE A 118 -4.07 -6.17 1.59
C ILE A 118 -3.35 -6.93 0.46
N SER A 119 -2.02 -7.03 0.49
CA SER A 119 -1.24 -7.81 -0.48
C SER A 119 -1.66 -9.29 -0.50
N GLU A 120 -1.86 -9.89 0.68
CA GLU A 120 -2.35 -11.25 0.82
C GLU A 120 -3.79 -11.40 0.31
N TYR A 121 -4.67 -10.45 0.60
CA TYR A 121 -6.02 -10.42 0.05
C TYR A 121 -5.99 -10.44 -1.48
N TYR A 122 -5.21 -9.56 -2.11
CA TYR A 122 -5.11 -9.50 -3.57
C TYR A 122 -4.55 -10.79 -4.18
N SER A 123 -3.50 -11.34 -3.59
CA SER A 123 -2.92 -12.62 -3.99
C SER A 123 -3.96 -13.75 -3.93
N ASN A 124 -4.74 -13.80 -2.85
CA ASN A 124 -5.77 -14.80 -2.64
C ASN A 124 -6.96 -14.63 -3.59
N ALA A 125 -7.41 -13.39 -3.82
CA ALA A 125 -8.48 -13.08 -4.75
C ALA A 125 -8.08 -13.43 -6.20
N ALA A 126 -6.83 -13.17 -6.58
CA ALA A 126 -6.28 -13.51 -7.90
C ALA A 126 -6.32 -15.02 -8.19
N MET A 127 -6.24 -15.88 -7.17
CA MET A 127 -6.36 -17.33 -7.33
C MET A 127 -7.80 -17.80 -7.66
N GLN A 128 -8.81 -16.97 -7.39
CA GLN A 128 -10.22 -17.32 -7.56
C GLN A 128 -10.82 -16.81 -8.88
N VAL A 129 -10.05 -16.04 -9.63
CA VAL A 129 -10.49 -15.40 -10.88
C VAL A 129 -9.54 -15.71 -12.02
N GLU A 130 -9.97 -15.45 -13.25
CA GLU A 130 -9.19 -15.72 -14.45
C GLU A 130 -9.12 -14.48 -15.34
N GLY A 131 -8.23 -14.53 -16.33
CA GLY A 131 -8.13 -13.50 -17.36
C GLY A 131 -7.67 -12.14 -16.82
N PRO A 132 -8.16 -11.03 -17.40
CA PRO A 132 -7.69 -9.69 -17.07
C PRO A 132 -7.92 -9.28 -15.61
N ALA A 133 -8.99 -9.77 -14.97
CA ALA A 133 -9.24 -9.53 -13.54
C ALA A 133 -8.14 -10.13 -12.66
N LYS A 134 -7.66 -11.33 -13.00
CA LYS A 134 -6.52 -11.96 -12.30
C LYS A 134 -5.27 -11.10 -12.41
N ASN A 135 -4.97 -10.60 -13.61
CA ASN A 135 -3.80 -9.76 -13.84
C ASN A 135 -3.89 -8.43 -13.06
N ALA A 136 -5.08 -7.84 -12.97
CA ALA A 136 -5.31 -6.64 -12.16
C ALA A 136 -4.99 -6.87 -10.69
N LEU A 137 -5.52 -7.96 -10.11
CA LEU A 137 -5.30 -8.30 -8.71
C LEU A 137 -3.84 -8.67 -8.43
N LEU A 138 -3.16 -9.38 -9.34
CA LEU A 138 -1.73 -9.65 -9.18
C LEU A 138 -0.88 -8.37 -9.21
N MET A 139 -1.24 -7.41 -10.08
CA MET A 139 -0.54 -6.14 -10.13
C MET A 139 -0.74 -5.32 -8.84
N LEU A 140 -1.97 -5.27 -8.32
CA LEU A 140 -2.24 -4.66 -7.01
C LEU A 140 -1.45 -5.36 -5.90
N ALA A 141 -1.45 -6.71 -5.88
CA ALA A 141 -0.68 -7.48 -4.90
C ALA A 141 0.82 -7.13 -4.92
N ASP A 142 1.39 -6.96 -6.12
CA ASP A 142 2.80 -6.60 -6.30
C ASP A 142 3.10 -5.17 -5.80
N TRP A 143 2.17 -4.22 -6.00
CA TRP A 143 2.29 -2.86 -5.46
C TRP A 143 2.28 -2.87 -3.93
N GLU A 144 1.29 -3.51 -3.31
CA GLU A 144 1.22 -3.62 -1.85
C GLU A 144 2.39 -4.42 -1.27
N LYS A 145 2.94 -5.37 -2.02
CA LYS A 145 4.15 -6.08 -1.60
C LYS A 145 5.36 -5.14 -1.51
N GLY A 146 5.41 -4.14 -2.39
CA GLY A 146 6.38 -3.06 -2.35
C GLY A 146 6.24 -2.23 -1.07
N HIS A 147 5.02 -1.81 -0.75
CA HIS A 147 4.72 -1.08 0.50
C HIS A 147 5.06 -1.92 1.74
N GLU A 148 4.61 -3.19 1.79
CA GLU A 148 4.91 -4.12 2.88
C GLU A 148 6.42 -4.21 3.13
N LYS A 149 7.21 -4.40 2.06
CA LYS A 149 8.66 -4.50 2.16
C LYS A 149 9.27 -3.22 2.72
N PHE A 150 8.83 -2.05 2.24
CA PHE A 150 9.28 -0.77 2.74
C PHE A 150 9.03 -0.63 4.25
N PHE A 151 7.80 -0.88 4.69
CA PHE A 151 7.43 -0.77 6.11
C PHE A 151 8.15 -1.77 7.00
N ARG A 152 8.34 -3.01 6.53
CA ARG A 152 9.10 -4.05 7.26
C ARG A 152 10.56 -3.64 7.44
N GLU A 153 11.22 -3.24 6.36
CA GLU A 153 12.63 -2.80 6.42
C GLU A 153 12.80 -1.62 7.37
N PHE A 154 11.84 -0.70 7.38
CA PHE A 154 11.86 0.46 8.26
C PHE A 154 11.68 0.08 9.73
N ARG A 155 10.66 -0.74 10.03
CA ARG A 155 10.39 -1.29 11.36
C ARG A 155 11.61 -2.02 11.93
N ASP A 156 12.22 -2.89 11.13
CA ASP A 156 13.34 -3.72 11.57
C ASP A 156 14.57 -2.85 11.90
N LYS A 157 14.87 -1.86 11.06
CA LYS A 157 15.96 -0.90 11.30
C LYS A 157 15.75 -0.04 12.54
N ILE A 158 14.52 0.46 12.76
CA ILE A 158 14.21 1.20 13.98
C ILE A 158 14.37 0.30 15.22
N SER A 159 13.84 -0.92 15.16
CA SER A 159 13.93 -1.88 16.26
C SER A 159 15.39 -2.22 16.60
N GLU A 160 16.22 -2.45 15.59
CA GLU A 160 17.66 -2.68 15.74
C GLU A 160 18.35 -1.46 16.39
N THR A 161 18.02 -0.25 15.94
CA THR A 161 18.60 0.98 16.48
C THR A 161 18.26 1.18 17.95
N TYR A 162 16.99 1.02 18.34
CA TYR A 162 16.57 1.11 19.75
C TYR A 162 17.21 0.03 20.62
N SER A 163 17.37 -1.20 20.10
CA SER A 163 17.99 -2.29 20.86
C SER A 163 19.45 -2.02 21.24
N ARG A 164 20.12 -1.13 20.51
CA ARG A 164 21.52 -0.73 20.71
C ARG A 164 21.69 0.56 21.51
N MET A 165 20.60 1.28 21.81
CA MET A 165 20.69 2.47 22.65
C MET A 165 21.01 2.05 24.10
N PRO A 166 22.00 2.69 24.76
CA PRO A 166 22.21 2.46 26.18
C PRO A 166 20.97 2.96 26.92
N TRP A 167 20.22 2.04 27.52
CA TRP A 167 19.15 2.38 28.44
C TRP A 167 19.81 3.04 29.66
N GLY A 168 19.84 4.37 29.67
CA GLY A 168 20.37 5.15 30.80
C GLY A 168 19.56 4.84 32.05
N GLY A 169 20.26 4.44 33.13
CA GLY A 169 19.73 4.43 34.49
C GLY A 169 19.72 5.81 35.12
#